data_AF-A0A4U0XUR1-F1
#
_entry.id   AF-A0A4U0XUR1-F1
#
_cell.length_a   1.000
_cell.length_b   1.000
_cell.length_c   1.000
_cell.angle_alpha   90.00
_cell.angle_beta   90.00
_cell.angle_gamma   90.00
#
_symmetry.space_group_name_H-M   'P 1'
#
loop_
_entity.id
_entity.type
_entity.pdbx_description
1 polymer ?
#
loop_
_entity_poly.entity_id
_entity_poly.type
_entity_poly.pdbx_seq_one_letter_code
_entity_poly.pdbx_strand_id
1 'polypeptide(L)'
;MDVSTFIPIAKFIGIVWPTLYAGFTASDSVTFVEPIITHAPNQKVMAKQWLHGYQYGPLWVPPLIGPGTLANLLLAYTARSQIQRNAYIIAALGIFSILPITFFYMEPGINGASKWKVQTLLKDEGFGMKDTTVWYPSAHRQGGTLASRRWAEGTNMKELILFWRWVNNWRWGIAFVAAAVSGWATFSELS
;
A
#
# COMPACT_ATOMS: atom_id res chain seq x y z
N MET A 1 28.85 -5.06 -18.10
CA MET A 1 27.69 -4.41 -18.74
C MET A 1 27.70 -2.95 -18.35
N ASP A 2 27.48 -2.06 -19.31
CA ASP A 2 27.40 -0.62 -19.07
C ASP A 2 26.05 -0.27 -18.42
N VAL A 3 26.03 0.75 -17.54
CA VAL A 3 24.80 1.25 -16.90
C VAL A 3 23.77 1.69 -17.94
N SER A 4 24.24 2.16 -19.11
CA SER A 4 23.38 2.54 -20.23
C SER A 4 22.44 1.43 -20.69
N THR A 5 22.83 0.17 -20.56
CA THR A 5 22.01 -1.00 -20.92
C THR A 5 20.76 -1.12 -20.03
N PHE A 6 20.83 -0.62 -18.79
CA PHE A 6 19.72 -0.71 -17.83
C PHE A 6 18.77 0.48 -17.87
N ILE A 7 19.13 1.59 -18.53
CA ILE A 7 18.32 2.82 -18.56
C ILE A 7 16.91 2.57 -19.12
N PRO A 8 16.70 1.87 -20.25
CA PRO A 8 15.35 1.61 -20.76
C PRO A 8 14.50 0.78 -19.80
N ILE A 9 15.12 -0.20 -19.14
CA ILE A 9 14.47 -1.06 -18.14
C ILE A 9 14.07 -0.22 -16.93
N ALA A 10 14.96 0.66 -16.46
CA ALA A 10 14.69 1.56 -15.35
C ALA A 10 13.56 2.55 -15.68
N LYS A 11 13.52 3.11 -16.89
CA LYS A 11 12.41 3.96 -17.38
C LYS A 11 11.08 3.21 -17.33
N PHE A 12 11.05 1.97 -17.85
CA PHE A 12 9.85 1.14 -17.81
C PHE A 12 9.41 0.86 -16.36
N ILE A 13 10.29 0.35 -15.51
CA ILE A 13 9.97 0.01 -14.12
C ILE A 13 9.56 1.26 -13.33
N GLY A 14 10.27 2.37 -13.52
CA GLY A 14 10.04 3.64 -12.81
C GLY A 14 8.66 4.24 -13.05
N ILE A 15 8.03 3.92 -14.19
CA ILE A 15 6.67 4.34 -14.55
C ILE A 15 5.66 3.24 -14.21
N VAL A 16 5.89 2.01 -14.68
CA VAL A 16 4.90 0.94 -14.65
C VAL A 16 4.65 0.43 -13.24
N TRP A 17 5.66 0.32 -12.38
CA TRP A 17 5.45 -0.20 -11.02
C TRP A 17 4.62 0.72 -10.13
N PRO A 18 4.91 2.04 -10.08
CA PRO A 18 4.02 3.01 -9.43
C PRO A 18 2.60 2.99 -10.02
N THR A 19 2.48 2.84 -11.35
CA THR A 19 1.17 2.75 -12.02
C THR A 19 0.38 1.51 -11.59
N LEU A 20 1.00 0.32 -11.61
CA LEU A 20 0.36 -0.92 -11.17
C LEU A 20 -0.01 -0.85 -9.69
N TYR A 21 0.86 -0.30 -8.85
CA TYR A 21 0.57 -0.10 -7.43
C TYR A 21 -0.66 0.79 -7.26
N ALA A 22 -0.73 1.91 -7.98
CA ALA A 22 -1.87 2.82 -7.94
C ALA A 22 -3.16 2.10 -8.38
N GLY A 23 -3.09 1.35 -9.49
CA GLY A 23 -4.21 0.56 -10.00
C GLY A 23 -4.74 -0.48 -9.00
N PHE A 24 -3.86 -1.32 -8.43
CA PHE A 24 -4.26 -2.31 -7.44
C PHE A 24 -4.85 -1.67 -6.18
N THR A 25 -4.22 -0.62 -5.66
CA THR A 25 -4.69 0.05 -4.43
C THR A 25 -6.00 0.83 -4.66
N ALA A 26 -6.21 1.38 -5.86
CA ALA A 26 -7.49 1.98 -6.25
C ALA A 26 -8.57 0.91 -6.41
N SER A 27 -8.24 -0.24 -7.00
CA SER A 27 -9.12 -1.40 -7.08
C SER A 27 -9.53 -1.88 -5.69
N ASP A 28 -8.59 -1.99 -4.74
CA ASP A 28 -8.91 -2.32 -3.34
C ASP A 28 -9.95 -1.35 -2.74
N SER A 29 -9.85 -0.07 -3.10
CA SER A 29 -10.73 0.97 -2.57
C SER A 29 -12.12 0.95 -3.19
N VAL A 30 -12.25 0.51 -4.45
CA VAL A 30 -13.52 0.55 -5.21
C VAL A 30 -14.11 -0.84 -5.39
N THR A 31 -13.38 -1.77 -5.98
CA THR A 31 -13.90 -3.09 -6.36
C THR A 31 -13.89 -4.09 -5.20
N PHE A 32 -13.03 -3.90 -4.21
CA PHE A 32 -12.96 -4.77 -3.03
C PHE A 32 -13.79 -4.24 -1.86
N VAL A 33 -13.60 -2.97 -1.47
CA VAL A 33 -14.31 -2.41 -0.31
C VAL A 33 -15.80 -2.16 -0.57
N GLU A 34 -16.18 -1.61 -1.73
CA GLU A 34 -17.57 -1.23 -1.99
C GLU A 34 -18.56 -2.40 -1.85
N PRO A 35 -18.29 -3.60 -2.42
CA PRO A 35 -19.20 -4.72 -2.23
C PRO A 35 -19.30 -5.19 -0.77
N ILE A 36 -18.20 -5.12 0.00
CA ILE A 36 -18.19 -5.53 1.41
C ILE A 36 -19.11 -4.62 2.24
N ILE A 37 -18.98 -3.30 2.08
CA ILE A 37 -19.73 -2.34 2.92
C ILE A 37 -21.21 -2.20 2.55
N THR A 38 -21.55 -2.61 1.32
CA THR A 38 -22.89 -2.46 0.74
C THR A 38 -23.71 -3.75 0.81
N HIS A 39 -23.07 -4.91 0.66
CA HIS A 39 -23.78 -6.18 0.51
C HIS A 39 -23.52 -7.22 1.61
N ALA A 40 -22.49 -7.05 2.44
CA ALA A 40 -22.26 -8.01 3.52
C ALA A 40 -23.40 -7.95 4.56
N PRO A 41 -24.04 -9.08 4.90
CA PRO A 41 -25.25 -9.09 5.73
C PRO A 41 -24.99 -8.78 7.20
N ASN A 42 -23.75 -8.89 7.67
CA ASN A 42 -23.35 -8.60 9.05
C ASN A 42 -21.84 -8.35 9.16
N GLN A 43 -21.39 -7.88 10.34
CA GLN A 43 -19.98 -7.55 10.59
C GLN A 43 -19.05 -8.77 10.52
N LYS A 44 -19.53 -10.00 10.82
CA LYS A 44 -18.70 -11.21 10.72
C LYS A 44 -18.32 -11.51 9.27
N VAL A 45 -19.29 -11.40 8.35
CA VAL A 45 -19.03 -11.58 6.91
C VAL A 45 -18.10 -10.48 6.39
N MET A 46 -18.31 -9.22 6.80
CA MET A 46 -17.39 -8.12 6.46
C MET A 46 -15.97 -8.40 6.95
N ALA A 47 -15.81 -8.86 8.18
CA ALA A 47 -14.53 -9.18 8.79
C ALA A 47 -13.78 -10.26 8.00
N LYS A 48 -14.46 -11.35 7.62
CA LYS A 48 -13.87 -12.44 6.81
C LYS A 48 -13.44 -11.95 5.43
N GLN A 49 -14.33 -11.24 4.72
CA GLN A 49 -14.04 -10.72 3.39
C GLN A 49 -12.87 -9.72 3.41
N TRP A 50 -12.88 -8.79 4.36
CA TRP A 50 -11.80 -7.82 4.53
C TRP A 50 -10.46 -8.52 4.83
N LEU A 51 -10.44 -9.46 5.78
CA LEU A 51 -9.21 -10.16 6.18
C LEU A 51 -8.58 -10.90 5.00
N HIS A 52 -9.39 -11.63 4.22
CA HIS A 52 -8.88 -12.37 3.07
C HIS A 52 -8.26 -11.46 2.03
N GLY A 53 -8.91 -10.35 1.66
CA GLY A 53 -8.33 -9.41 0.69
C GLY A 53 -7.09 -8.70 1.22
N TYR A 54 -7.12 -8.24 2.47
CA TYR A 54 -5.96 -7.60 3.11
C TYR A 54 -4.72 -8.50 3.14
N GLN A 55 -4.89 -9.81 3.33
CA GLN A 55 -3.80 -10.78 3.34
C GLN A 55 -3.08 -10.95 2.00
N TYR A 56 -3.68 -10.52 0.88
CA TYR A 56 -2.99 -10.48 -0.43
C TYR A 56 -2.03 -9.30 -0.56
N GLY A 57 -2.18 -8.23 0.21
CA GLY A 57 -1.39 -6.99 0.12
C GLY A 57 0.13 -7.20 0.04
N PRO A 58 0.74 -8.03 0.91
CA PRO A 58 2.20 -8.27 0.91
C PRO A 58 2.76 -8.85 -0.39
N LEU A 59 1.93 -9.49 -1.23
CA LEU A 59 2.37 -10.09 -2.49
C LEU A 59 2.76 -9.05 -3.56
N TRP A 60 2.27 -7.81 -3.43
CA TRP A 60 2.47 -6.78 -4.46
C TRP A 60 2.97 -5.45 -3.91
N VAL A 61 2.71 -5.10 -2.64
CA VAL A 61 3.11 -3.80 -2.07
C VAL A 61 4.65 -3.61 -2.09
N PRO A 62 5.49 -4.39 -1.36
CA PRO A 62 6.94 -4.24 -1.47
C PRO A 62 7.51 -4.53 -2.87
N PRO A 63 7.06 -5.58 -3.60
CA PRO A 63 7.57 -5.88 -4.93
C PRO A 63 7.35 -4.79 -5.98
N LEU A 64 6.32 -3.94 -5.83
CA LEU A 64 6.10 -2.80 -6.73
C LEU A 64 6.84 -1.55 -6.23
N ILE A 65 6.78 -1.25 -4.94
CA ILE A 65 7.39 -0.03 -4.39
C ILE A 65 8.92 -0.08 -4.46
N GLY A 66 9.54 -1.19 -4.05
CA GLY A 66 11.00 -1.30 -3.95
C GLY A 66 11.70 -1.08 -5.30
N PRO A 67 11.43 -1.92 -6.32
CA PRO A 67 12.02 -1.73 -7.63
C PRO A 67 11.64 -0.41 -8.30
N GLY A 68 10.39 0.07 -8.13
CA GLY A 68 9.98 1.39 -8.64
C GLY A 68 10.79 2.54 -8.03
N THR A 69 11.08 2.46 -6.72
CA THR A 69 11.95 3.43 -6.02
C THR A 69 13.37 3.37 -6.57
N LEU A 70 13.96 2.19 -6.63
CA LEU A 70 15.35 1.99 -7.07
C LEU A 70 15.54 2.41 -8.53
N ALA A 71 14.58 2.10 -9.39
CA ALA A 71 14.59 2.52 -10.80
C ALA A 71 14.61 4.05 -10.92
N ASN A 72 13.74 4.76 -10.20
CA ASN A 72 13.75 6.22 -10.22
C ASN A 72 15.03 6.82 -9.64
N LEU A 73 15.63 6.22 -8.60
CA LEU A 73 16.93 6.67 -8.08
C LEU A 73 18.06 6.49 -9.10
N LEU A 74 18.06 5.37 -9.84
CA LEU A 74 19.02 5.14 -10.92
C LEU A 74 18.86 6.16 -12.06
N LEU A 75 17.61 6.47 -12.43
CA LEU A 75 17.31 7.50 -13.43
C LEU A 75 17.73 8.90 -12.96
N ALA A 76 17.52 9.23 -11.68
CA ALA A 76 18.00 10.48 -11.10
C ALA A 76 19.53 10.59 -11.16
N TYR A 77 20.24 9.51 -10.83
CA TYR A 77 21.71 9.45 -10.87
C TYR A 77 22.26 9.64 -12.28
N THR A 78 21.57 9.09 -13.29
CA THR A 78 21.99 9.16 -14.70
C THR A 78 21.43 10.36 -15.47
N ALA A 79 20.54 11.15 -14.86
CA ALA A 79 19.92 12.30 -15.48
C ALA A 79 20.94 13.41 -15.81
N ARG A 80 20.85 13.90 -17.06
CA ARG A 80 21.69 15.00 -17.58
C ARG A 80 21.22 16.36 -17.12
N SER A 81 19.92 16.55 -16.97
CA SER A 81 19.30 17.80 -16.54
C SER A 81 18.97 17.77 -15.04
N GLN A 82 19.18 18.90 -14.37
CA GLN A 82 18.82 19.05 -12.95
C GLN A 82 17.30 18.89 -12.73
N ILE A 83 16.50 19.33 -13.70
CA ILE A 83 15.04 19.25 -13.64
C ILE A 83 14.59 17.78 -13.67
N GLN A 84 15.16 16.98 -14.59
CA GLN A 84 14.88 15.54 -14.68
C GLN A 84 15.33 14.80 -13.42
N ARG A 85 16.54 15.11 -12.95
CA ARG A 85 17.07 14.56 -11.70
C ARG A 85 16.10 14.80 -10.54
N ASN A 86 15.65 16.03 -10.36
CA ASN A 86 14.72 16.40 -9.30
C ASN A 86 13.38 15.67 -9.45
N ALA A 87 12.84 15.58 -10.67
CA ALA A 87 11.60 14.85 -10.93
C ALA A 87 11.71 13.36 -10.56
N TYR A 88 12.78 12.69 -10.98
CA TYR A 88 13.02 11.29 -10.59
C TYR A 88 13.22 11.11 -9.07
N ILE A 89 13.89 12.05 -8.39
CA ILE A 89 14.00 12.05 -6.92
C ILE A 89 12.62 12.18 -6.27
N ILE A 90 11.80 13.12 -6.74
CA ILE A 90 10.43 13.32 -6.24
C ILE A 90 9.60 12.05 -6.43
N ALA A 91 9.68 11.42 -7.61
CA ALA A 91 8.99 10.16 -7.88
C ALA A 91 9.47 9.03 -6.94
N ALA A 92 10.78 8.90 -6.74
CA ALA A 92 11.37 7.90 -5.84
C ALA A 92 10.92 8.11 -4.38
N LEU A 93 11.00 9.34 -3.86
CA LEU A 93 10.56 9.68 -2.51
C LEU A 93 9.06 9.48 -2.35
N GLY A 94 8.27 9.88 -3.35
CA GLY A 94 6.83 9.69 -3.39
C GLY A 94 6.45 8.22 -3.23
N ILE A 95 6.92 7.35 -4.13
CA ILE A 95 6.57 5.93 -4.05
C ILE A 95 7.14 5.26 -2.78
N PHE A 96 8.37 5.62 -2.37
CA PHE A 96 8.98 5.08 -1.15
C PHE A 96 8.20 5.44 0.12
N SER A 97 7.63 6.64 0.19
CA SER A 97 6.84 7.13 1.34
C SER A 97 5.65 6.23 1.71
N ILE A 98 5.22 5.38 0.79
CA ILE A 98 4.14 4.42 1.01
C ILE A 98 4.55 3.34 2.02
N LEU A 99 5.82 2.90 2.05
CA LEU A 99 6.27 1.87 2.99
C LEU A 99 6.12 2.30 4.45
N PRO A 100 6.59 3.49 4.89
CA PRO A 100 6.39 3.91 6.27
C PRO A 100 4.92 4.12 6.61
N ILE A 101 4.09 4.64 5.69
CA ILE A 101 2.63 4.70 5.88
C ILE A 101 2.07 3.30 6.12
N THR A 102 2.51 2.31 5.34
CA THR A 102 2.00 0.93 5.42
C THR A 102 2.43 0.26 6.72
N PHE A 103 3.73 0.28 7.04
CA PHE A 103 4.28 -0.54 8.13
C PHE A 103 4.27 0.14 9.49
N PHE A 104 4.39 1.46 9.56
CA PHE A 104 4.44 2.18 10.84
C PHE A 104 3.14 2.85 11.22
N TYR A 105 2.26 3.14 10.25
CA TYR A 105 0.96 3.75 10.53
C TYR A 105 -0.20 2.76 10.36
N MET A 106 -0.36 2.16 9.17
CA MET A 106 -1.48 1.26 8.91
C MET A 106 -1.36 -0.05 9.68
N GLU A 107 -0.20 -0.72 9.67
CA GLU A 107 -0.07 -2.03 10.30
C GLU A 107 -0.40 -2.06 11.80
N PRO A 108 0.29 -1.28 12.66
CA PRO A 108 0.02 -1.29 14.09
C PRO A 108 -1.25 -0.51 14.50
N GLY A 109 -1.79 0.31 13.59
CA GLY A 109 -2.98 1.11 13.77
C GLY A 109 -4.21 0.47 13.14
N ILE A 110 -4.47 0.80 11.88
CA ILE A 110 -5.72 0.47 11.16
C ILE A 110 -5.87 -1.03 10.92
N ASN A 111 -4.82 -1.67 10.40
CA ASN A 111 -4.83 -3.11 10.14
C ASN A 111 -4.84 -3.88 11.47
N GLY A 112 -4.11 -3.39 12.48
CA GLY A 112 -4.13 -3.93 13.84
C GLY A 112 -5.53 -3.90 14.48
N ALA A 113 -6.20 -2.75 14.41
CA ALA A 113 -7.58 -2.57 14.86
C ALA A 113 -8.54 -3.50 14.11
N SER A 114 -8.44 -3.55 12.79
CA SER A 114 -9.29 -4.40 11.95
C SER A 114 -9.06 -5.89 12.22
N LYS A 115 -7.80 -6.33 12.34
CA LYS A 115 -7.44 -7.70 12.77
C LYS A 115 -7.98 -8.01 14.17
N TRP A 116 -7.93 -7.05 15.10
CA TRP A 116 -8.50 -7.24 16.44
C TRP A 116 -10.01 -7.45 16.37
N LYS A 117 -10.71 -6.59 15.64
CA LYS A 117 -12.15 -6.71 15.41
C LYS A 117 -12.51 -8.05 14.78
N VAL A 118 -11.74 -8.53 13.82
CA VAL A 118 -11.92 -9.87 13.22
C VAL A 118 -11.84 -10.96 14.28
N GLN A 119 -10.79 -10.96 15.11
CA GLN A 119 -10.67 -11.93 16.21
C GLN A 119 -11.85 -11.86 17.18
N THR A 120 -12.28 -10.66 17.57
CA THR A 120 -13.40 -10.49 18.49
C THR A 120 -14.72 -11.02 17.90
N LEU A 121 -14.96 -10.77 16.61
CA LEU A 121 -16.19 -11.17 15.92
C LEU A 121 -16.24 -12.66 15.59
N LEU A 122 -15.08 -13.31 15.42
CA LEU A 122 -14.96 -14.72 15.05
C LEU A 122 -14.48 -15.62 16.19
N LYS A 123 -14.44 -15.09 17.43
CA LYS A 123 -13.97 -15.83 18.62
C LYS A 123 -14.76 -17.11 18.86
N ASP A 124 -16.07 -17.10 18.58
CA ASP A 124 -16.98 -18.23 18.74
C ASP A 124 -16.79 -19.28 17.65
N GLU A 125 -16.13 -18.93 16.54
CA GLU A 125 -15.70 -19.86 15.49
C GLU A 125 -14.28 -20.40 15.75
N GLY A 126 -13.68 -20.10 16.92
CA GLY A 126 -12.33 -20.54 17.28
C GLY A 126 -11.20 -19.79 16.55
N PHE A 127 -11.50 -18.66 15.90
CA PHE A 127 -10.49 -17.89 15.18
C PHE A 127 -9.62 -17.06 16.14
N GLY A 128 -8.30 -17.15 15.97
CA GLY A 128 -7.32 -16.36 16.70
C GLY A 128 -6.03 -16.21 15.92
N MET A 129 -5.34 -15.10 16.12
CA MET A 129 -4.05 -14.79 15.51
C MET A 129 -2.97 -14.69 16.59
N LYS A 130 -1.79 -15.23 16.31
CA LYS A 130 -0.61 -15.00 17.15
C LYS A 130 -0.19 -13.53 17.05
N ASP A 131 0.37 -12.99 18.12
CA ASP A 131 0.94 -11.64 18.10
C ASP A 131 2.20 -11.58 17.20
N THR A 132 2.49 -10.38 16.71
CA THR A 132 3.71 -10.02 15.99
C THR A 132 4.20 -8.65 16.46
N THR A 133 5.38 -8.24 15.99
CA THR A 133 5.98 -6.96 16.35
C THR A 133 6.02 -6.01 15.17
N VAL A 134 6.19 -4.72 15.45
CA VAL A 134 6.34 -3.68 14.40
C VAL A 134 7.55 -3.93 13.48
N TRP A 135 8.57 -4.63 13.99
CA TRP A 135 9.78 -4.99 13.24
C TRP A 135 9.59 -6.19 12.32
N TYR A 136 8.59 -7.02 12.61
CA TYR A 136 8.21 -8.19 11.81
C TYR A 136 6.72 -8.14 11.50
N PRO A 137 6.25 -7.13 10.73
CA PRO A 137 4.84 -7.00 10.41
C PRO A 137 4.36 -8.22 9.62
N SER A 138 3.12 -8.64 9.85
CA SER A 138 2.53 -9.76 9.15
C SER A 138 1.02 -9.57 8.98
N ALA A 139 0.53 -9.84 7.78
CA ALA A 139 -0.90 -9.84 7.49
C ALA A 139 -1.65 -11.02 8.13
N HIS A 140 -0.92 -12.06 8.57
CA HIS A 140 -1.46 -13.26 9.20
C HIS A 140 -1.29 -13.28 10.72
N ARG A 141 -0.73 -12.22 11.30
CA ARG A 141 -0.52 -12.09 12.75
C ARG A 141 -1.04 -10.76 13.27
N GLN A 142 -1.38 -10.73 14.55
CA GLN A 142 -1.87 -9.55 15.21
C GLN A 142 -0.70 -8.59 15.55
N GLY A 143 -0.71 -7.39 14.97
CA GLY A 143 0.29 -6.34 15.21
C GLY A 143 -0.27 -5.09 15.90
N GLY A 144 -1.55 -5.09 16.25
CA GLY A 144 -2.25 -3.94 16.79
C GLY A 144 -1.77 -3.52 18.18
N THR A 145 -1.46 -2.23 18.31
CA THR A 145 -1.20 -1.54 19.59
C THR A 145 -2.40 -1.61 20.54
N LEU A 146 -2.19 -1.41 21.83
CA LEU A 146 -3.30 -1.30 22.80
C LEU A 146 -4.33 -0.25 22.41
N ALA A 147 -3.89 0.90 21.90
CA ALA A 147 -4.77 1.95 21.40
C ALA A 147 -5.62 1.47 20.22
N SER A 148 -5.01 0.77 19.24
CA SER A 148 -5.75 0.22 18.10
C SER A 148 -6.78 -0.83 18.50
N ARG A 149 -6.48 -1.67 19.51
CA ARG A 149 -7.40 -2.69 20.04
C ARG A 149 -8.60 -2.05 20.73
N ARG A 150 -8.36 -1.03 21.57
CA ARG A 150 -9.42 -0.24 22.22
C ARG A 150 -10.29 0.49 21.20
N TRP A 151 -9.66 1.10 20.20
CA TRP A 151 -10.40 1.74 19.10
C TRP A 151 -11.27 0.73 18.37
N ALA A 152 -10.72 -0.44 18.05
CA ALA A 152 -11.49 -1.52 17.44
C ALA A 152 -12.68 -1.92 18.31
N GLU A 153 -12.54 -2.13 19.62
CA GLU A 153 -13.65 -2.53 20.50
C GLU A 153 -14.87 -1.60 20.39
N GLY A 154 -14.65 -0.28 20.35
CA GLY A 154 -15.70 0.72 20.22
C GLY A 154 -16.19 1.00 18.79
N THR A 155 -15.57 0.41 17.77
CA THR A 155 -15.83 0.76 16.36
C THR A 155 -16.42 -0.42 15.57
N ASN A 156 -17.35 -0.13 14.66
CA ASN A 156 -17.91 -1.15 13.77
C ASN A 156 -16.91 -1.57 12.68
N MET A 157 -16.99 -2.83 12.23
CA MET A 157 -16.13 -3.32 11.15
C MET A 157 -16.26 -2.47 9.87
N LYS A 158 -17.49 -2.01 9.53
CA LYS A 158 -17.73 -1.13 8.38
C LYS A 158 -16.94 0.18 8.48
N GLU A 159 -16.92 0.82 9.64
CA GLU A 159 -16.19 2.07 9.86
C GLU A 159 -14.67 1.86 9.79
N LEU A 160 -14.16 0.76 10.36
CA LEU A 160 -12.75 0.39 10.24
C LEU A 160 -12.33 0.17 8.78
N ILE A 161 -13.17 -0.53 7.99
CA ILE A 161 -12.94 -0.77 6.56
C ILE A 161 -12.98 0.55 5.76
N LEU A 162 -13.93 1.45 6.07
CA LEU A 162 -14.01 2.76 5.42
C LEU A 162 -12.80 3.64 5.73
N PHE A 163 -12.30 3.59 6.98
CA PHE A 163 -11.08 4.31 7.34
C PHE A 163 -9.85 3.71 6.64
N TRP A 164 -9.76 2.38 6.55
CA TRP A 164 -8.73 1.70 5.76
C TRP A 164 -8.77 2.12 4.28
N ARG A 165 -9.96 2.17 3.67
CA ARG A 165 -10.16 2.68 2.29
C ARG A 165 -9.67 4.10 2.14
N TRP A 166 -10.00 4.98 3.09
CA TRP A 166 -9.58 6.39 3.04
C TRP A 166 -8.05 6.52 3.00
N VAL A 167 -7.32 5.75 3.81
CA VAL A 167 -5.84 5.77 3.77
C VAL A 167 -5.29 5.15 2.50
N ASN A 168 -5.91 4.09 1.99
CA ASN A 168 -5.54 3.55 0.68
C ASN A 168 -5.76 4.55 -0.46
N ASN A 169 -6.78 5.41 -0.36
CA ASN A 169 -6.99 6.47 -1.35
C ASN A 169 -5.80 7.42 -1.44
N TRP A 170 -5.23 7.80 -0.30
CA TRP A 170 -3.98 8.56 -0.27
C TRP A 170 -2.81 7.80 -0.89
N ARG A 171 -2.65 6.52 -0.55
CA ARG A 171 -1.55 5.69 -1.07
C ARG A 171 -1.58 5.55 -2.58
N TRP A 172 -2.75 5.29 -3.19
CA TRP A 172 -2.82 5.21 -4.65
C TRP A 172 -2.63 6.57 -5.32
N GLY A 173 -3.12 7.66 -4.71
CA GLY A 173 -2.88 9.02 -5.21
C GLY A 173 -1.39 9.38 -5.25
N ILE A 174 -0.65 9.06 -4.18
CA ILE A 174 0.82 9.24 -4.12
C ILE A 174 1.51 8.47 -5.24
N ALA A 175 1.16 7.20 -5.44
CA ALA A 175 1.76 6.37 -6.48
C ALA A 175 1.43 6.85 -7.89
N PHE A 176 0.19 7.32 -8.12
CA PHE A 176 -0.22 7.93 -9.39
C PHE A 176 0.61 9.18 -9.70
N VAL A 177 0.79 10.07 -8.72
CA VAL A 177 1.65 11.25 -8.88
C VAL A 177 3.10 10.84 -9.17
N ALA A 178 3.64 9.84 -8.46
CA ALA A 178 4.99 9.34 -8.72
C ALA A 178 5.14 8.79 -10.15
N ALA A 179 4.15 8.03 -10.64
CA ALA A 179 4.10 7.54 -12.01
C ALA A 179 4.09 8.69 -13.04
N ALA A 180 3.24 9.70 -12.82
CA ALA A 180 3.11 10.84 -13.72
C ALA A 180 4.40 11.67 -13.77
N VAL A 181 5.03 11.94 -12.63
CA VAL A 181 6.29 12.69 -12.54
C VAL A 181 7.44 11.90 -13.19
N SER A 182 7.55 10.60 -12.94
CA SER A 182 8.55 9.73 -13.58
C SER A 182 8.35 9.66 -15.10
N GLY A 183 7.10 9.54 -15.54
CA GLY A 183 6.72 9.54 -16.95
C GLY A 183 7.08 10.85 -17.63
N TRP A 184 6.71 11.98 -17.03
CA TRP A 184 7.06 13.31 -17.55
C TRP A 184 8.58 13.48 -17.68
N ALA A 185 9.34 13.12 -16.66
CA ALA A 185 10.80 13.19 -16.71
C ALA A 185 11.37 12.36 -17.87
N THR A 186 10.86 11.14 -18.04
CA THR A 186 11.26 10.21 -19.11
C THR A 186 10.96 10.74 -20.50
N PHE A 187 9.76 11.28 -20.72
CA PHE A 187 9.33 11.72 -22.05
C PHE A 187 9.77 13.15 -22.40
N SER A 188 10.13 13.97 -21.42
CA SER A 188 10.73 15.29 -21.63
C SER A 188 12.11 15.23 -22.32
N GLU A 189 12.75 14.07 -22.34
CA GLU A 189 13.98 13.83 -23.11
C GLU A 189 13.74 13.75 -24.63
N LEU A 190 12.49 13.54 -25.05
CA LEU A 190 12.12 13.37 -26.46
C LEU A 190 11.68 14.68 -27.14
N SER A 191 11.51 15.75 -26.36
CA SER A 191 11.09 17.09 -26.80
C SER A 191 12.28 18.04 -26.84
#